data_AF-A0A3C0HPY8-F1
#
_entry.id   AF-A0A3C0HPY8-F1
#
_cell.length_a   1.000
_cell.length_b   1.000
_cell.length_c   1.000
_cell.angle_alpha   90.00
_cell.angle_beta   90.00
_cell.angle_gamma   90.00
#
_symmetry.space_group_name_H-M   'P 1'
#
loop_
_entity.id
_entity.type
_entity.pdbx_description
1 polymer ?
#
loop_
_entity_poly.entity_id
_entity_poly.type
_entity_poly.pdbx_seq_one_letter_code
_entity_poly.pdbx_strand_id
1 'polypeptide(L)'
;MTLLDSSSSASVAADGHVEARFGDRATRLHPQWLREQSTEPGQIEATNRQRLFTPLDVEPGLVALDAELDGNTLTVVFSDGHRCRLSVASLMQRLGWVADPEAPPAPIAWEPGAAPFPTVSWPAIAGGLDEPGVAEATVDFLGDFARYGFVIIRNTPTTEGTVAEVANHIGYIAG
;
A
#
# COMPACT_ATOMS: atom_id res chain seq x y z
N MET A 1 -3.18 3.38 -19.11
CA MET A 1 -4.11 2.24 -19.27
C MET A 1 -5.39 2.62 -18.56
N THR A 2 -6.49 2.80 -19.28
CA THR A 2 -7.78 3.15 -18.66
C THR A 2 -8.26 1.92 -17.90
N LEU A 3 -8.37 2.01 -16.56
CA LEU A 3 -8.75 0.89 -15.68
C LEU A 3 -10.23 0.48 -15.83
N LEU A 4 -11.01 1.31 -16.53
CA LEU A 4 -12.43 1.16 -16.73
C LEU A 4 -12.76 1.19 -18.21
N ASP A 5 -13.76 0.41 -18.59
CA ASP A 5 -14.39 0.43 -19.90
C ASP A 5 -15.91 0.61 -19.77
N SER A 6 -16.61 0.63 -20.90
CA SER A 6 -18.08 0.79 -20.96
C SER A 6 -18.87 -0.37 -20.34
N SER A 7 -18.20 -1.48 -19.98
CA SER A 7 -18.82 -2.61 -19.27
C SER A 7 -18.74 -2.49 -17.76
N SER A 8 -17.98 -1.52 -17.24
CA SER A 8 -17.82 -1.32 -15.79
C SER A 8 -19.15 -0.89 -15.16
N SER A 9 -19.48 -1.50 -14.02
CA SER A 9 -20.77 -1.27 -13.36
C SER A 9 -20.68 -1.60 -11.87
N ALA A 10 -21.63 -1.08 -11.10
CA ALA A 10 -21.86 -1.53 -9.72
C ALA A 10 -23.37 -1.60 -9.46
N SER A 11 -23.79 -2.59 -8.67
CA SER A 11 -25.17 -2.73 -8.22
C SER A 11 -25.23 -3.47 -6.88
N VAL A 12 -26.30 -3.25 -6.13
CA VAL A 12 -26.54 -3.96 -4.87
C VAL A 12 -27.35 -5.23 -5.14
N ALA A 13 -26.86 -6.37 -4.65
CA ALA A 13 -27.55 -7.65 -4.70
C ALA A 13 -28.64 -7.74 -3.61
N ALA A 14 -29.56 -8.69 -3.75
CA ALA A 14 -30.69 -8.86 -2.84
C ALA A 14 -30.30 -9.11 -1.36
N ASP A 15 -29.09 -9.61 -1.11
CA ASP A 15 -28.53 -9.85 0.23
C ASP A 15 -27.67 -8.68 0.75
N GLY A 16 -27.67 -7.53 0.07
CA GLY A 16 -26.93 -6.34 0.49
C GLY A 16 -25.45 -6.31 0.12
N HIS A 17 -24.95 -7.28 -0.64
CA HIS A 17 -23.60 -7.22 -1.21
C HIS A 17 -23.55 -6.29 -2.42
N VAL A 18 -22.36 -5.76 -2.72
CA VAL A 18 -22.14 -5.00 -3.96
C VAL A 18 -21.56 -5.92 -5.02
N GLU A 19 -22.26 -6.08 -6.14
CA GLU A 19 -21.74 -6.70 -7.35
C GLU A 19 -21.05 -5.61 -8.17
N ALA A 20 -19.73 -5.71 -8.33
CA ALA A 20 -18.92 -4.71 -9.00
C ALA A 20 -18.18 -5.31 -10.19
N ARG A 21 -18.13 -4.57 -11.28
CA ARG A 21 -17.30 -4.83 -12.46
C ARG A 21 -16.43 -3.61 -12.73
N PHE A 22 -15.11 -3.82 -12.78
CA PHE A 22 -14.13 -2.79 -13.12
C PHE A 22 -13.35 -3.29 -14.34
N GLY A 23 -13.74 -2.80 -15.53
CA GLY A 23 -13.24 -3.33 -16.80
C GLY A 23 -13.64 -4.81 -17.01
N ASP A 24 -12.66 -5.66 -17.29
CA ASP A 24 -12.85 -7.09 -17.57
C ASP A 24 -13.02 -7.96 -16.30
N ARG A 25 -12.81 -7.39 -15.12
CA ARG A 25 -12.89 -8.12 -13.84
C ARG A 25 -14.15 -7.79 -13.08
N ALA A 26 -14.80 -8.83 -12.56
CA ALA A 26 -15.97 -8.71 -11.71
C ALA A 26 -15.75 -9.40 -10.36
N THR A 27 -16.38 -8.88 -9.32
CA THR A 27 -16.31 -9.41 -7.97
C THR A 27 -17.57 -9.08 -7.18
N ARG A 28 -17.78 -9.83 -6.09
CA ARG A 28 -18.79 -9.57 -5.08
C ARG A 28 -18.11 -9.02 -3.84
N LEU A 29 -18.44 -7.80 -3.44
CA LEU A 29 -17.82 -7.09 -2.33
C LEU A 29 -18.74 -7.15 -1.11
N HIS A 30 -18.18 -7.61 0.01
CA HIS A 30 -18.91 -7.65 1.28
C HIS A 30 -19.11 -6.22 1.83
N PRO A 31 -20.32 -5.86 2.32
CA PRO A 31 -20.62 -4.51 2.79
C PRO A 31 -19.69 -4.07 3.93
N GLN A 32 -19.42 -4.94 4.90
CA GLN A 32 -18.49 -4.63 6.00
C GLN A 32 -17.07 -4.34 5.49
N TRP A 33 -16.57 -5.11 4.52
CA TRP A 33 -15.25 -4.88 3.95
C TRP A 33 -15.18 -3.52 3.23
N LEU A 34 -16.22 -3.15 2.47
CA LEU A 34 -16.32 -1.83 1.82
C LEU A 34 -16.38 -0.69 2.85
N ARG A 35 -17.17 -0.86 3.90
CA ARG A 35 -17.32 0.09 5.00
C ARG A 35 -15.99 0.38 5.70
N GLU A 36 -15.15 -0.64 5.84
CA GLU A 36 -13.80 -0.54 6.42
C GLU A 36 -12.79 0.23 5.55
N GLN A 37 -13.05 0.36 4.25
CA GLN A 37 -12.20 1.11 3.31
C GLN A 37 -12.49 2.62 3.32
N SER A 38 -13.52 3.06 4.02
CA SER A 38 -13.94 4.46 4.02
C SER A 38 -12.88 5.39 4.62
N THR A 39 -12.54 6.44 3.88
CA THR A 39 -11.66 7.55 4.33
C THR A 39 -12.40 8.88 4.44
N GLU A 40 -13.74 8.84 4.44
CA GLU A 40 -14.59 10.02 4.63
C GLU A 40 -14.28 10.74 5.95
N PRO A 41 -14.62 12.04 6.08
CA PRO A 41 -14.46 12.78 7.32
C PRO A 41 -15.05 12.03 8.53
N GLY A 42 -14.29 11.95 9.62
CA GLY A 42 -14.67 11.23 10.84
C GLY A 42 -14.41 9.72 10.81
N GLN A 43 -13.93 9.15 9.69
CA GLN A 43 -13.54 7.74 9.62
C GLN A 43 -12.04 7.52 9.84
N ILE A 44 -11.24 8.52 9.47
CA ILE A 44 -9.78 8.53 9.66
C ILE A 44 -9.36 9.87 10.27
N GLU A 45 -8.32 9.84 11.09
CA GLU A 45 -7.68 11.04 11.58
C GLU A 45 -6.87 11.70 10.44
N ALA A 46 -6.92 13.02 10.34
CA ALA A 46 -6.40 13.75 9.19
C ALA A 46 -4.86 13.77 9.13
N THR A 47 -4.20 13.75 10.29
CA THR A 47 -2.75 13.90 10.43
C THR A 47 -2.02 12.57 10.26
N ASN A 48 -2.37 11.57 11.06
CA ASN A 48 -1.68 10.29 11.13
C ASN A 48 -2.38 9.18 10.33
N ARG A 49 -3.55 9.48 9.74
CA ARG A 49 -4.33 8.56 8.88
C ARG A 49 -4.80 7.30 9.61
N GLN A 50 -4.76 7.26 10.94
CA GLN A 50 -5.29 6.15 11.72
C GLN A 50 -6.81 6.15 11.68
N ARG A 51 -7.38 4.94 11.73
CA ARG A 51 -8.82 4.74 11.73
C ARG A 51 -9.41 5.24 13.06
N LEU A 52 -10.54 5.95 12.99
CA LEU A 52 -11.26 6.50 14.14
C LEU A 52 -12.39 5.59 14.66
N PHE A 53 -12.55 4.42 14.07
CA PHE A 53 -13.55 3.41 14.43
C PHE A 53 -12.91 2.02 14.44
N THR A 54 -13.58 1.11 15.14
CA THR A 54 -13.24 -0.31 15.24
C THR A 54 -14.33 -1.16 14.59
N PRO A 55 -14.07 -2.45 14.32
CA PRO A 55 -15.11 -3.33 13.81
C PRO A 55 -16.36 -3.42 14.70
N LEU A 56 -16.26 -3.12 16.00
CA LEU A 56 -17.40 -3.14 16.94
C LEU A 56 -18.33 -1.93 16.78
N ASP A 57 -17.85 -0.85 16.15
CA ASP A 57 -18.63 0.36 15.87
C ASP A 57 -19.46 0.23 14.59
N VAL A 58 -19.26 -0.86 13.84
CA VAL A 58 -20.02 -1.19 12.62
C VAL A 58 -21.05 -2.25 12.93
N GLU A 59 -22.29 -2.04 12.48
CA GLU A 59 -23.38 -3.00 12.68
C GLU A 59 -23.02 -4.38 12.09
N PRO A 60 -23.12 -5.49 12.84
CA PRO A 60 -22.79 -6.81 12.31
C PRO A 60 -23.64 -7.25 11.11
N GLY A 61 -24.87 -6.74 11.01
CA GLY A 61 -25.80 -6.97 9.91
C GLY A 61 -25.73 -5.92 8.80
N LEU A 62 -24.62 -5.17 8.71
CA LEU A 62 -24.47 -4.10 7.72
C LEU A 62 -24.73 -4.60 6.30
N VAL A 63 -25.60 -3.89 5.58
CA VAL A 63 -25.86 -4.12 4.15
C VAL A 63 -25.57 -2.86 3.35
N ALA A 64 -25.19 -3.02 2.08
CA ALA A 64 -25.27 -1.93 1.12
C ALA A 64 -26.75 -1.74 0.74
N LEU A 65 -27.18 -0.48 0.72
CA LEU A 65 -28.51 -0.06 0.27
C LEU A 65 -28.46 0.46 -1.17
N ASP A 66 -27.34 1.08 -1.55
CA ASP A 66 -27.11 1.59 -2.89
C ASP A 66 -25.61 1.53 -3.25
N ALA A 67 -25.33 1.38 -4.53
CA ALA A 67 -23.98 1.34 -5.07
C ALA A 67 -23.97 1.92 -6.49
N GLU A 68 -23.22 3.00 -6.69
CA GLU A 68 -23.14 3.72 -7.95
C GLU A 68 -21.68 3.87 -8.38
N LEU A 69 -21.38 3.49 -9.62
CA LEU A 69 -20.07 3.69 -10.23
C LEU A 69 -20.12 4.92 -11.15
N ASP A 70 -19.38 5.96 -10.81
CA ASP A 70 -19.20 7.16 -11.64
C ASP A 70 -17.71 7.39 -11.90
N GLY A 71 -17.32 7.18 -13.16
CA GLY A 71 -15.92 7.18 -13.57
C GLY A 71 -15.08 6.30 -12.63
N ASN A 72 -14.02 6.86 -12.05
CA ASN A 72 -13.09 6.13 -11.18
C ASN A 72 -13.53 6.06 -9.69
N THR A 73 -14.80 6.35 -9.39
CA THR A 73 -15.32 6.39 -8.01
C THR A 73 -16.52 5.47 -7.86
N LEU A 74 -16.43 4.53 -6.92
CA LEU A 74 -17.57 3.76 -6.43
C LEU A 74 -18.14 4.48 -5.20
N THR A 75 -19.39 4.91 -5.26
CA THR A 75 -20.14 5.41 -4.11
C THR A 75 -21.01 4.28 -3.54
N VAL A 76 -20.95 4.05 -2.23
CA VAL A 76 -21.79 3.06 -1.54
C VAL A 76 -22.53 3.73 -0.39
N VAL A 77 -23.82 3.42 -0.24
CA VAL A 77 -24.66 3.82 0.89
C VAL A 77 -24.99 2.57 1.71
N PHE A 78 -24.84 2.64 3.03
CA PHE A 78 -25.01 1.50 3.94
C PHE A 78 -26.22 1.66 4.87
N SER A 79 -26.66 0.56 5.47
CA SER A 79 -27.79 0.52 6.41
C SER A 79 -27.55 1.28 7.72
N ASP A 80 -26.30 1.49 8.12
CA ASP A 80 -25.92 2.30 9.28
C ASP A 80 -26.01 3.83 9.02
N GLY A 81 -26.47 4.22 7.83
CA GLY A 81 -26.54 5.61 7.38
C GLY A 81 -25.23 6.17 6.84
N HIS A 82 -24.14 5.38 6.83
CA HIS A 82 -22.87 5.80 6.27
C HIS A 82 -22.92 5.83 4.75
N ARG A 83 -22.20 6.78 4.15
CA ARG A 83 -21.96 6.86 2.71
C ARG A 83 -20.48 7.08 2.50
N CYS A 84 -19.86 6.30 1.62
CA CYS A 84 -18.46 6.51 1.26
C CYS A 84 -18.22 6.53 -0.24
N ARG A 85 -17.20 7.30 -0.64
CA ARG A 85 -16.63 7.33 -1.99
C ARG A 85 -15.31 6.57 -1.98
N LEU A 86 -15.20 5.55 -2.82
CA LEU A 86 -14.06 4.65 -2.91
C LEU A 86 -13.41 4.77 -4.28
N SER A 87 -12.09 4.98 -4.31
CA SER A 87 -11.30 4.95 -5.53
C SER A 87 -11.28 3.53 -6.11
N VAL A 88 -11.70 3.38 -7.36
CA VAL A 88 -11.65 2.08 -8.07
C VAL A 88 -10.22 1.56 -8.13
N ALA A 89 -9.25 2.42 -8.44
CA ALA A 89 -7.83 2.04 -8.47
C ALA A 89 -7.37 1.45 -7.12
N SER A 90 -7.74 2.09 -6.01
CA SER A 90 -7.40 1.60 -4.67
C SER A 90 -8.13 0.30 -4.32
N LEU A 91 -9.39 0.14 -4.77
CA LEU A 91 -10.11 -1.13 -4.61
C LEU A 91 -9.43 -2.25 -5.40
N MET A 92 -9.05 -2.01 -6.66
CA MET A 92 -8.34 -2.99 -7.49
C MET A 92 -6.99 -3.39 -6.88
N GLN A 93 -6.25 -2.45 -6.27
CA GLN A 93 -5.03 -2.76 -5.51
C GLN A 93 -5.32 -3.65 -4.30
N ARG A 94 -6.33 -3.32 -3.49
CA ARG A 94 -6.72 -4.12 -2.31
C ARG A 94 -7.25 -5.51 -2.66
N LEU A 95 -7.86 -5.66 -3.83
CA LEU A 95 -8.28 -6.94 -4.40
C LEU A 95 -7.12 -7.73 -5.02
N GLY A 96 -5.90 -7.17 -5.04
CA GLY A 96 -4.73 -7.79 -5.66
C GLY A 96 -4.79 -7.84 -7.18
N TRP A 97 -5.64 -7.04 -7.82
CA TRP A 97 -5.82 -7.04 -9.27
C TRP A 97 -4.79 -6.18 -10.00
N VAL A 98 -4.28 -5.16 -9.31
CA VAL A 98 -3.24 -4.26 -9.79
C VAL A 98 -2.12 -4.26 -8.75
N ALA A 99 -0.86 -4.23 -9.20
CA ALA A 99 0.28 -4.13 -8.32
C ALA A 99 0.22 -2.85 -7.48
N ASP A 100 0.57 -2.97 -6.21
CA ASP A 100 0.80 -1.81 -5.35
C ASP A 100 2.16 -1.20 -5.72
N PRO A 101 2.20 0.05 -6.23
CA PRO A 101 3.46 0.70 -6.58
C PRO A 101 4.37 0.92 -5.36
N GLU A 102 3.79 0.94 -4.15
CA GLU A 102 4.53 1.10 -2.89
C GLU A 102 4.96 -0.24 -2.30
N ALA A 103 4.58 -1.37 -2.90
CA ALA A 103 5.05 -2.67 -2.42
C ALA A 103 6.56 -2.82 -2.67
N PRO A 104 7.31 -3.38 -1.71
CA PRO A 104 8.70 -3.71 -1.94
C PRO A 104 8.81 -4.72 -3.10
N PRO A 105 9.93 -4.71 -3.85
CA PRO A 105 10.15 -5.68 -4.91
C PRO A 105 10.15 -7.11 -4.35
N ALA A 106 9.69 -8.06 -5.16
CA ALA A 106 9.64 -9.46 -4.75
C ALA A 106 11.04 -10.03 -4.48
N PRO A 107 11.22 -10.87 -3.45
CA PRO A 107 12.47 -11.55 -3.18
C PRO A 107 12.91 -12.46 -4.33
N ILE A 108 14.22 -12.51 -4.59
CA ILE A 108 14.88 -13.33 -5.61
C ILE A 108 15.83 -14.28 -4.88
N ALA A 109 15.54 -15.58 -4.97
CA ALA A 109 16.40 -16.62 -4.42
C ALA A 109 17.74 -16.69 -5.18
N TRP A 110 18.83 -17.00 -4.46
CA TRP A 110 20.16 -17.14 -5.04
C TRP A 110 20.95 -18.27 -4.40
N GLU A 111 21.94 -18.77 -5.14
CA GLU A 111 22.86 -19.83 -4.70
C GLU A 111 24.28 -19.27 -4.49
N PRO A 112 25.11 -19.93 -3.67
CA PRO A 112 26.53 -19.60 -3.55
C PRO A 112 27.22 -19.52 -4.93
N GLY A 113 27.94 -18.44 -5.19
CA GLY A 113 28.66 -18.22 -6.47
C GLY A 113 27.80 -17.63 -7.60
N ALA A 114 26.48 -17.60 -7.45
CA ALA A 114 25.54 -16.93 -8.37
C ALA A 114 24.83 -15.73 -7.71
N ALA A 115 25.05 -15.51 -6.42
CA ALA A 115 24.52 -14.36 -5.69
C ALA A 115 24.90 -13.05 -6.39
N PRO A 116 23.94 -12.16 -6.69
CA PRO A 116 24.29 -10.79 -7.00
C PRO A 116 24.95 -10.21 -5.75
N PHE A 117 26.03 -9.47 -5.91
CA PHE A 117 26.66 -8.73 -4.82
C PHE A 117 26.21 -7.27 -4.93
N PRO A 118 24.95 -6.93 -4.55
CA PRO A 118 24.51 -5.55 -4.58
C PRO A 118 25.38 -4.74 -3.63
N THR A 119 25.82 -3.57 -4.11
CA THR A 119 26.70 -2.70 -3.34
C THR A 119 26.26 -1.26 -3.45
N VAL A 120 26.35 -0.52 -2.34
CA VAL A 120 26.16 0.93 -2.29
C VAL A 120 27.37 1.59 -1.63
N SER A 121 27.71 2.80 -2.04
CA SER A 121 28.77 3.59 -1.39
C SER A 121 28.17 4.41 -0.26
N TRP A 122 28.73 4.36 0.95
CA TRP A 122 28.25 5.10 2.11
C TRP A 122 28.05 6.61 1.84
N PRO A 123 29.01 7.33 1.22
CA PRO A 123 28.80 8.73 0.84
C PRO A 123 27.59 9.03 -0.06
N ALA A 124 27.04 8.04 -0.76
CA ALA A 124 25.87 8.22 -1.62
C ALA A 124 24.55 8.19 -0.85
N ILE A 125 24.54 7.62 0.36
CA ILE A 125 23.35 7.48 1.19
C ILE A 125 23.46 8.25 2.51
N ALA A 126 24.66 8.60 2.98
CA ALA A 126 24.88 9.18 4.32
C ALA A 126 24.22 10.55 4.58
N GLY A 127 23.78 11.27 3.54
CA GLY A 127 23.17 12.60 3.65
C GLY A 127 21.70 12.58 4.08
N GLY A 128 21.09 13.76 4.15
CA GLY A 128 19.64 13.89 4.30
C GLY A 128 18.89 13.40 3.07
N LEU A 129 17.68 12.84 3.24
CA LEU A 129 16.85 12.38 2.10
C LEU A 129 16.40 13.52 1.17
N ASP A 130 16.49 14.77 1.61
CA ASP A 130 16.25 15.97 0.81
C ASP A 130 17.45 16.39 -0.05
N GLU A 131 18.63 15.80 0.18
CA GLU A 131 19.81 16.05 -0.65
C GLU A 131 19.68 15.36 -2.02
N PRO A 132 20.11 16.03 -3.11
CA PRO A 132 19.97 15.48 -4.47
C PRO A 132 20.64 14.11 -4.64
N GLY A 133 19.86 13.10 -5.05
CA GLY A 133 20.35 11.75 -5.33
C GLY A 133 20.39 10.82 -4.13
N VAL A 134 20.28 11.33 -2.89
CA VAL A 134 20.35 10.50 -1.68
C VAL A 134 19.10 9.65 -1.54
N ALA A 135 17.92 10.22 -1.78
CA ALA A 135 16.66 9.48 -1.74
C ALA A 135 16.63 8.35 -2.78
N GLU A 136 17.03 8.63 -4.01
CA GLU A 136 17.08 7.65 -5.10
C GLU A 136 18.08 6.53 -4.77
N ALA A 137 19.29 6.88 -4.32
CA ALA A 137 20.29 5.90 -3.91
C ALA A 137 19.82 5.03 -2.73
N THR A 138 19.07 5.63 -1.80
CA THR A 138 18.49 4.93 -0.64
C THR A 138 17.39 3.97 -1.06
N VAL A 139 16.50 4.38 -1.96
CA VAL A 139 15.44 3.53 -2.50
C VAL A 139 16.04 2.36 -3.29
N ASP A 140 17.06 2.59 -4.10
CA ASP A 140 17.75 1.53 -4.84
C ASP A 140 18.42 0.54 -3.88
N PHE A 141 19.13 1.03 -2.88
CA PHE A 141 19.75 0.24 -1.82
C PHE A 141 18.73 -0.64 -1.05
N LEU A 142 17.61 -0.06 -0.61
CA LEU A 142 16.55 -0.78 0.09
C LEU A 142 15.83 -1.76 -0.84
N GLY A 143 15.69 -1.40 -2.12
CA GLY A 143 15.12 -2.27 -3.15
C GLY A 143 15.99 -3.51 -3.41
N ASP A 144 17.30 -3.34 -3.48
CA ASP A 144 18.24 -4.46 -3.59
C ASP A 144 18.24 -5.32 -2.32
N PHE A 145 18.17 -4.70 -1.15
CA PHE A 145 17.99 -5.44 0.11
C PHE A 145 16.70 -6.27 0.10
N ALA A 146 15.57 -5.69 -0.34
CA ALA A 146 14.29 -6.40 -0.43
C ALA A 146 14.32 -7.56 -1.46
N ARG A 147 15.02 -7.39 -2.59
CA ARG A 147 15.21 -8.46 -3.59
C ARG A 147 16.10 -9.57 -3.08
N TYR A 148 17.27 -9.25 -2.55
CA TYR A 148 18.33 -10.26 -2.35
C TYR A 148 18.53 -10.66 -0.89
N GLY A 149 17.90 -9.95 0.05
CA GLY A 149 18.03 -10.17 1.49
C GLY A 149 19.33 -9.63 2.10
N PHE A 150 20.21 -9.02 1.30
CA PHE A 150 21.45 -8.41 1.76
C PHE A 150 21.97 -7.34 0.79
N VAL A 151 22.88 -6.51 1.28
CA VAL A 151 23.62 -5.50 0.50
C VAL A 151 24.94 -5.16 1.17
N ILE A 152 25.96 -4.84 0.39
CA ILE A 152 27.28 -4.48 0.90
C ILE A 152 27.45 -2.97 0.82
N ILE A 153 27.54 -2.32 1.98
CA ILE A 153 27.86 -0.90 2.08
C ILE A 153 29.39 -0.76 2.04
N ARG A 154 29.89 -0.01 1.08
CA ARG A 154 31.32 0.23 0.85
C ARG A 154 31.69 1.66 1.22
N ASN A 155 33.00 1.92 1.36
CA ASN A 155 33.55 3.24 1.66
C ASN A 155 32.99 3.83 2.97
N THR A 156 32.65 2.98 3.93
CA THR A 156 32.30 3.38 5.29
C THR A 156 33.55 3.89 6.03
N PRO A 157 33.42 4.85 6.96
CA PRO A 157 34.51 5.23 7.83
C PRO A 157 35.07 4.02 8.61
N THR A 158 36.36 4.02 8.90
CA THR A 158 37.03 2.99 9.70
C THR A 158 37.28 3.51 11.12
N THR A 159 36.21 4.02 11.74
CA THR A 159 36.23 4.61 13.07
C THR A 159 35.27 3.88 13.99
N GLU A 160 35.51 3.94 15.30
CA GLU A 160 34.57 3.40 16.29
C GLU A 160 33.17 4.02 16.13
N GLY A 161 32.13 3.22 16.22
CA GLY A 161 30.74 3.67 16.12
C GLY A 161 30.13 3.66 14.71
N THR A 162 30.91 3.43 13.64
CA THR A 162 30.39 3.47 12.26
C THR A 162 29.25 2.47 11.99
N VAL A 163 29.28 1.28 12.59
CA VAL A 163 28.16 0.33 12.46
C VAL A 163 26.87 0.91 13.02
N ALA A 164 26.94 1.63 14.13
CA ALA A 164 25.78 2.26 14.74
C ALA A 164 25.28 3.44 13.91
N GLU A 165 26.19 4.24 13.34
CA GLU A 165 25.85 5.32 12.42
C GLU A 165 25.08 4.80 11.20
N VAL A 166 25.61 3.76 10.54
CA VAL A 166 24.96 3.12 9.39
C VAL A 166 23.61 2.52 9.77
N ALA A 167 23.52 1.81 10.91
CA ALA A 167 22.27 1.20 11.37
C ALA A 167 21.19 2.26 11.70
N ASN A 168 21.59 3.36 12.34
CA ASN A 168 20.68 4.45 12.70
C ASN A 168 20.26 5.30 11.49
N HIS A 169 21.00 5.24 10.38
CA HIS A 169 20.62 5.89 9.14
C HIS A 169 19.40 5.22 8.48
N ILE A 170 19.26 3.90 8.64
CA ILE A 170 18.18 3.10 8.03
C ILE A 170 17.09 2.67 9.02
N GLY A 171 17.27 2.96 10.31
CA GLY A 171 16.38 2.51 11.37
C GLY A 171 16.92 2.81 12.75
N TYR A 172 16.81 1.85 13.66
CA TYR A 172 17.36 1.95 15.01
C TYR A 172 17.95 0.61 15.45
N ILE A 173 18.96 0.65 16.31
CA ILE A 173 19.46 -0.55 16.97
C ILE A 173 18.55 -0.87 18.16
N ALA A 174 17.93 -2.06 18.16
CA ALA A 174 17.25 -2.58 19.33
C ALA A 174 18.28 -3.07 20.36
N GLY A 175 18.22 -2.55 21.59
CA GLY A 175 19.07 -2.94 22.72
C GLY A 175 18.44 -3.99 23.62
#